data_AF-A0A8H6IRW4-F1
#
_entry.id   AF-A0A8H6IRW4-F1
#
_cell.length_a   1.000
_cell.length_b   1.000
_cell.length_c   1.000
_cell.angle_alpha   90.00
_cell.angle_beta   90.00
_cell.angle_gamma   90.00
#
_symmetry.space_group_name_H-M   'P 1'
#
loop_
_entity.id
_entity.type
_entity.pdbx_description
1 polymer ?
#
loop_
_entity_poly.entity_id
_entity_poly.type
_entity_poly.pdbx_seq_one_letter_code
_entity_poly.pdbx_strand_id
1 'polypeptide(L)' 'MCDFEEFLFTCDHSIVKMKSECHFRRNDPGKQCFGVQVLKVTWPQGRECDACRTPRASTSRVSTPRPSNPRR' A
#
# COMPACT_ATOMS: atom_id res chain seq x y z
N MET A 1 -12.75 -8.07 14.49
CA MET A 1 -11.74 -8.16 13.41
C MET A 1 -11.39 -6.75 12.99
N CYS A 2 -10.23 -6.54 12.38
CA CYS A 2 -9.89 -5.23 11.82
C CYS A 2 -10.25 -5.23 10.34
N ASP A 3 -11.11 -4.31 9.94
CA ASP A 3 -11.51 -4.18 8.54
C ASP A 3 -10.67 -3.11 7.85
N PHE A 4 -10.18 -3.43 6.66
CA PHE A 4 -9.39 -2.55 5.82
C PHE A 4 -10.08 -2.33 4.48
N GLU A 5 -9.83 -1.17 3.89
CA GLU A 5 -10.23 -0.80 2.54
C GLU A 5 -8.98 -0.45 1.76
N GLU A 6 -8.89 -0.93 0.53
CA GLU A 6 -7.78 -0.64 -0.37
C GLU A 6 -8.23 0.34 -1.45
N PHE A 7 -7.40 1.33 -1.73
CA PHE A 7 -7.61 2.30 -2.79
C PHE A 7 -6.59 2.03 -3.88
N LEU A 8 -7.06 1.63 -5.06
CA LEU A 8 -6.23 1.38 -6.23
C LEU A 8 -6.19 2.63 -7.12
N PHE A 9 -4.98 3.10 -7.42
CA PHE A 9 -4.74 4.24 -8.29
C PHE A 9 -4.28 3.76 -9.67
N THR A 10 -4.45 4.60 -10.70
CA THR A 10 -4.08 4.26 -12.09
C THR A 10 -2.58 4.20 -12.33
N CYS A 11 -1.77 4.62 -11.35
CA CYS A 11 -0.31 4.60 -11.38
C CYS A 11 0.29 3.36 -10.70
N ASP A 12 -0.47 2.26 -10.60
CA ASP A 12 -0.12 1.01 -9.89
C ASP A 12 0.23 1.17 -8.39
N HIS A 13 -0.12 2.32 -7.81
CA HIS A 13 -0.04 2.53 -6.38
C HIS A 13 -1.32 2.05 -5.70
N SER A 14 -1.20 1.41 -4.55
CA SER A 14 -2.32 1.09 -3.67
C SER A 14 -2.13 1.72 -2.28
N ILE A 15 -3.23 2.19 -1.68
CA ILE A 15 -3.23 2.68 -0.31
C ILE A 15 -4.24 1.86 0.48
N VAL A 16 -3.79 1.23 1.56
CA VAL A 16 -4.68 0.49 2.46
C VAL A 16 -5.00 1.37 3.66
N LYS A 17 -6.28 1.60 3.91
CA LYS A 17 -6.77 2.31 5.10
C LYS A 17 -7.60 1.39 5.96
N MET A 18 -7.49 1.59 7.27
CA MET A 18 -8.28 0.85 8.24
C MET A 18 -9.64 1.52 8.39
N LYS A 19 -10.72 0.75 8.16
CA LYS A 19 -12.11 1.22 8.29
C LYS A 19 -12.67 0.96 9.68
N SER A 20 -12.42 -0.25 10.19
CA SER A 20 -12.96 -0.65 11.48
C SER A 20 -11.85 -1.27 12.33
N GLU A 21 -11.83 -0.84 13.59
CA GLU A 21 -10.89 -1.35 14.58
C GLU A 21 -11.51 -2.47 15.39
N CYS A 22 -10.74 -3.54 15.61
CA CYS A 22 -11.15 -4.59 16.55
C CYS A 22 -11.11 -4.09 17.99
N HIS A 23 -11.78 -4.81 18.89
CA HIS A 23 -11.81 -4.48 20.31
C HIS A 23 -10.40 -4.31 20.91
N PHE A 24 -9.46 -5.19 20.57
CA PHE A 24 -8.08 -5.13 21.09
C PHE A 24 -7.35 -3.84 20.69
N ARG A 25 -7.55 -3.37 19.45
CA ARG A 25 -6.92 -2.14 18.96
C ARG A 25 -7.56 -0.89 19.55
N ARG A 26 -8.88 -0.92 19.78
CA ARG A 26 -9.60 0.16 20.47
C ARG A 26 -9.19 0.30 21.93
N ASN A 27 -8.99 -0.82 22.61
CA ASN A 27 -8.63 -0.84 24.02
C ASN A 27 -7.18 -0.41 24.28
N ASP A 28 -6.27 -0.75 23.37
CA ASP A 28 -4.84 -0.45 23.48
C ASP A 28 -4.31 0.26 22.22
N PRO A 29 -4.63 1.55 22.04
CA PRO A 29 -4.22 2.34 20.89
C PRO A 29 -2.70 2.58 20.94
N GLY A 30 -1.94 1.69 20.30
CA GLY A 30 -0.48 1.72 20.28
C GLY A 30 0.17 0.35 20.29
N LYS A 31 -0.61 -0.70 20.60
CA LYS A 31 -0.14 -2.09 20.47
C LYS A 31 -0.39 -2.62 19.06
N GLN A 32 0.52 -3.49 18.61
CA GLN A 32 0.33 -4.24 17.38
C GLN A 32 -0.90 -5.13 17.53
N CYS A 33 -1.87 -4.99 16.64
CA CYS A 33 -3.04 -5.85 16.65
C CYS A 33 -2.68 -7.16 15.92
N PHE A 34 -2.62 -8.25 16.67
CA PHE A 34 -2.43 -9.61 16.13
C PHE A 34 -3.74 -10.29 15.73
N GLY A 35 -4.87 -9.59 15.86
CA GLY A 35 -6.16 -10.09 15.39
C GLY A 35 -6.26 -10.16 13.87
N VAL A 36 -7.20 -10.97 13.37
CA VAL A 36 -7.45 -11.14 11.93
C VAL A 36 -7.74 -9.79 11.26
N GLN A 37 -7.00 -9.55 10.18
CA GLN A 37 -7.12 -8.39 9.31
C GLN A 37 -7.85 -8.82 8.03
N VAL A 38 -8.94 -8.13 7.70
CA VAL A 38 -9.77 -8.47 6.54
C VAL A 38 -9.81 -7.27 5.60
N LEU A 39 -9.40 -7.48 4.34
CA LEU A 39 -9.65 -6.50 3.29
C LEU A 39 -11.10 -6.64 2.84
N LYS A 40 -11.94 -5.63 3.15
CA LYS A 40 -13.38 -5.68 2.89
C LYS A 40 -13.75 -5.25 1.49
N VAL A 41 -13.09 -4.22 0.97
CA VAL A 41 -13.43 -3.61 -0.31
C VAL A 41 -12.21 -2.95 -0.93
N THR A 42 -12.19 -2.99 -2.26
CA THR A 42 -11.20 -2.31 -3.07
C THR A 42 -11.88 -1.23 -3.90
N TRP A 43 -11.37 0.00 -3.81
CA TRP A 43 -11.90 1.20 -4.44
C TRP A 43 -10.97 1.66 -5.56
N PRO A 44 -11.29 1.37 -6.84
CA PRO A 44 -10.56 1.95 -7.96
C PRO A 44 -10.87 3.46 -8.04
N GLN A 45 -9.84 4.29 -7.94
CA GLN A 45 -10.00 5.75 -7.85
C GLN A 45 -10.04 6.46 -9.21
N GLY A 46 -9.64 5.78 -10.30
CA GLY A 46 -9.61 6.37 -11.66
C GLY A 46 -8.67 7.57 -11.80
N ARG A 47 -7.81 7.82 -10.81
CA ARG A 47 -6.82 8.89 -10.76
C ARG A 47 -5.48 8.36 -10.27
N GLU A 48 -4.43 9.09 -10.60
CA GLU A 48 -3.10 8.88 -10.02
C GLU A 48 -3.06 9.32 -8.55
N CYS A 49 -2.15 8.73 -7.77
CA CYS A 49 -1.95 9.11 -6.38
C CYS A 49 -1.29 10.49 -6.27
N ASP A 50 -1.44 11.16 -5.13
CA ASP A 50 -0.87 12.51 -4.92
C ASP A 50 0.66 12.53 -5.04
N ALA A 51 1.33 11.40 -4.77
CA ALA A 51 2.77 11.24 -4.94
C ALA A 51 3.21 11.27 -6.42
N CYS A 52 2.38 10.73 -7.34
CA CYS A 52 2.61 10.80 -8.78
C CYS A 52 2.12 12.12 -9.39
N ARG A 53 1.02 12.67 -8.87
CA ARG A 53 0.45 13.95 -9.34
C ARG A 53 1.34 15.14 -9.00
N THR A 54 2.03 15.09 -7.87
CA THR A 54 2.98 16.14 -7.51
C THR A 54 4.24 15.89 -8.32
N PRO A 55 4.67 16.82 -9.21
CA PRO A 55 5.98 16.72 -9.84
C PRO A 55 7.04 16.97 -8.78
N ARG A 56 7.35 15.95 -7.97
CA ARG A 56 8.63 15.90 -7.27
C ARG A 56 9.67 15.70 -8.34
N ALA A 57 10.54 16.70 -8.51
CA ALA A 57 11.78 16.54 -9.24
C ALA A 57 12.43 15.22 -8.81
N SER A 58 12.48 14.28 -9.76
CA SER A 58 13.44 13.19 -9.90
C SER A 58 14.11 12.66 -8.62
N THR A 59 13.81 11.41 -8.25
CA THR A 59 14.74 10.39 -7.72
C THR A 59 13.90 9.14 -7.42
N SER A 60 14.13 7.95 -7.95
CA SER A 60 15.17 7.40 -8.82
C SER A 60 14.61 6.15 -9.49
N ARG A 61 15.07 5.89 -10.71
CA ARG A 61 14.94 4.60 -11.39
C ARG A 61 15.43 3.49 -10.45
N VAL A 62 14.61 2.47 -10.21
CA VAL A 62 15.17 1.14 -9.96
C VAL A 62 15.52 0.57 -11.33
N SER A 63 16.70 0.92 -11.81
CA SER A 63 17.35 0.19 -12.89
C SER A 63 17.72 -1.17 -12.34
N THR A 64 16.96 -2.21 -12.65
CA THR A 64 17.38 -3.59 -12.38
C THR A 64 18.69 -3.84 -13.14
N PRO A 65 19.81 -4.18 -12.48
CA PRO A 65 20.97 -4.66 -13.21
C PRO A 65 20.65 -6.04 -13.76
N ARG A 66 20.62 -6.15 -15.10
CA ARG A 66 20.55 -7.41 -15.84
C ARG A 66 21.77 -8.25 -15.47
N PRO A 67 21.63 -9.49 -14.96
CA PRO A 67 22.79 -10.34 -14.73
C PRO A 67 23.42 -10.72 -16.08
N SER A 68 24.65 -10.27 -16.30
CA SER A 68 25.52 -10.75 -17.37
C SER A 68 25.97 -12.18 -17.05
N ASN A 69 25.39 -13.16 -17.72
CA ASN A 69 25.80 -14.56 -17.61
C ASN A 69 27.08 -14.80 -18.44
N PRO A 70 28.20 -15.25 -17.86
CA PRO A 70 29.38 -15.62 -18.63
C PRO A 70 29.18 -16.99 -19.28
N ARG A 71 29.42 -17.04 -20.59
CA ARG A 71 29.50 -18.27 -21.41
C ARG A 71 30.46 -19.28 -20.76
N ARG A 72 30.06 -20.55 -20.76
CA ARG A 72 30.98 -21.69 -20.77
C ARG A 72 30.54 -22.67 -21.84
#